data_AF-A0A2A6JTS5-F1
#
_entry.id   AF-A0A2A6JTS5-F1
#
_cell.length_a   1.000
_cell.length_b   1.000
_cell.length_c   1.000
_cell.angle_alpha   90.00
_cell.angle_beta   90.00
_cell.angle_gamma   90.00
#
_symmetry.space_group_name_H-M   'P 1'
#
loop_
_entity.id
_entity.type
_entity.pdbx_description
1 polymer ?
#
loop_
_entity_poly.entity_id
_entity_poly.type
_entity_poly.pdbx_seq_one_letter_code
_entity_poly.pdbx_strand_id
1 'polypeptide(L)'
;MPGDNETGFVVYRLTDESADWARKQGNRLGDMLGGAKEPWRQTPVDDSSDERATSLWHPYDRDADMMAAGLPLRHPPTIFEYLEKYGFTIPIEKGRDQEADQAIQSGGSFYSYGKGGSVTIVDPGRGKVYFAYAG
;
A
#
# COMPACT_ATOMS: atom_id res chain seq x y z
N MET A 1 6.91 -13.77 -16.63
CA MET A 1 6.43 -15.16 -16.43
C MET A 1 4.97 -15.11 -16.00
N PRO A 2 4.19 -16.19 -16.09
CA PRO A 2 2.94 -16.28 -15.34
C PRO A 2 3.28 -16.00 -13.85
N GLY A 3 2.74 -14.94 -13.26
CA GLY A 3 3.11 -14.48 -11.91
C GLY A 3 3.89 -13.16 -11.81
N ASP A 4 4.32 -12.54 -12.93
CA ASP A 4 5.09 -11.27 -12.94
C ASP A 4 4.24 -10.03 -13.34
N ASN A 5 2.91 -10.16 -13.32
CA ASN A 5 1.95 -9.07 -13.56
C ASN A 5 0.65 -9.40 -12.80
N GLU A 6 0.77 -10.05 -11.64
CA GLU A 6 -0.38 -10.35 -10.80
C GLU A 6 -0.61 -9.17 -9.87
N THR A 7 -1.82 -8.64 -9.94
CA THR A 7 -2.29 -7.57 -9.06
C THR A 7 -3.46 -8.10 -8.26
N GLY A 8 -3.42 -7.91 -6.95
CA GLY A 8 -4.49 -8.36 -6.08
C GLY A 8 -4.66 -7.50 -4.85
N PHE A 9 -5.88 -7.51 -4.33
CA PHE A 9 -6.27 -6.76 -3.15
C PHE A 9 -7.20 -7.63 -2.30
N VAL A 10 -6.79 -7.90 -1.07
CA VAL A 10 -7.48 -8.77 -0.12
C VAL A 10 -7.71 -8.02 1.17
N VAL A 11 -8.91 -8.12 1.72
CA VAL A 11 -9.27 -7.53 3.00
C VAL A 11 -9.61 -8.64 3.98
N TYR A 12 -8.87 -8.68 5.08
CA TYR A 12 -9.13 -9.54 6.22
C TYR A 12 -9.79 -8.75 7.33
N ARG A 13 -10.72 -9.39 8.04
CA ARG A 13 -11.30 -8.88 9.27
C ARG A 13 -10.56 -9.47 10.46
N LEU A 14 -10.07 -8.62 11.35
CA LEU A 14 -9.52 -9.04 12.64
C LEU A 14 -10.66 -9.46 13.57
N THR A 15 -10.39 -10.47 14.39
CA THR A 15 -11.24 -10.73 15.56
C THR A 15 -11.07 -9.60 16.57
N ASP A 16 -12.06 -9.42 17.45
CA ASP A 16 -11.98 -8.40 18.51
C ASP A 16 -10.73 -8.60 19.37
N GLU A 17 -10.39 -9.85 19.68
CA GLU A 17 -9.18 -10.21 20.42
C GLU A 17 -7.90 -9.80 19.69
N SER A 18 -7.81 -10.06 18.38
CA SER A 18 -6.65 -9.70 17.56
C SER A 18 -6.52 -8.18 17.39
N ALA A 19 -7.63 -7.48 17.21
CA ALA A 19 -7.66 -6.03 17.13
C ALA A 19 -7.22 -5.39 18.47
N ASP A 20 -7.73 -5.88 19.59
CA ASP A 20 -7.34 -5.39 20.92
C ASP A 20 -5.88 -5.68 21.25
N TRP A 21 -5.40 -6.88 20.91
CA TRP A 21 -3.99 -7.22 21.06
C TRP A 21 -3.11 -6.27 20.25
N ALA A 22 -3.45 -6.01 18.99
CA ALA A 22 -2.70 -5.11 18.10
C ALA A 22 -2.70 -3.65 18.62
N ARG A 23 -3.85 -3.15 19.09
CA ARG A 23 -3.95 -1.81 19.72
C ARG A 23 -3.04 -1.68 20.94
N LYS A 24 -2.96 -2.72 21.78
CA LYS A 24 -2.12 -2.74 22.99
C LYS A 24 -0.62 -2.70 22.67
N GLN A 25 -0.20 -3.25 21.53
CA GLN A 25 1.20 -3.18 21.10
C GLN A 25 1.59 -1.77 20.62
N GLY A 26 0.64 -1.03 20.04
CA GLY A 26 0.89 0.30 19.46
C GLY A 26 2.07 0.25 18.50
N ASN A 27 2.99 1.21 18.60
CA ASN A 27 4.14 1.32 17.69
C ASN A 27 5.08 0.09 17.69
N ARG A 28 5.05 -0.74 18.74
CA ARG A 28 5.86 -1.97 18.82
C ARG A 28 5.31 -3.10 17.96
N LEU A 29 4.07 -3.00 17.51
CA LEU A 29 3.46 -4.01 16.64
C LEU A 29 4.31 -4.22 15.39
N GLY A 30 4.81 -3.12 14.82
CA GLY A 30 5.61 -3.17 13.62
C GLY A 30 6.95 -3.90 13.77
N ASP A 31 7.55 -3.86 14.96
CA ASP A 31 8.79 -4.59 15.27
C ASP A 31 8.54 -6.09 15.48
N MET A 32 7.32 -6.46 15.87
CA MET A 32 6.91 -7.85 16.14
C MET A 32 6.42 -8.59 14.88
N LEU A 33 5.88 -7.86 13.91
CA LEU A 33 5.44 -8.41 12.64
C LEU A 33 6.66 -8.65 11.75
N GLY A 34 7.25 -9.84 11.88
CA GLY A 34 8.38 -10.27 11.05
C GLY A 34 7.99 -10.26 9.56
N GLY A 35 8.74 -9.51 8.74
CA GLY A 35 8.48 -9.46 7.30
C GLY A 35 9.13 -8.29 6.56
N ALA A 36 9.38 -7.17 7.23
CA ALA A 36 9.99 -6.00 6.58
C ALA A 36 11.52 -5.99 6.76
N LYS A 37 12.25 -5.89 5.65
CA LYS A 37 13.64 -5.37 5.67
C LYS A 37 13.67 -3.82 5.73
N GLU A 38 12.51 -3.20 5.53
CA GLU A 38 12.33 -1.77 5.31
C GLU A 38 11.54 -1.14 6.48
N PRO A 39 11.87 0.10 6.89
CA PRO A 39 11.09 0.82 7.88
C PRO A 39 9.67 1.08 7.40
N TRP A 40 8.73 1.14 8.34
CA TRP A 40 7.34 1.57 8.11
C TRP A 40 7.36 2.97 7.47
N ARG A 41 6.88 3.09 6.23
CA ARG A 41 6.92 4.36 5.49
C ARG A 41 5.61 5.15 5.74
N GLN A 42 5.39 6.25 5.02
CA GLN A 42 4.11 6.99 5.09
C GLN A 42 3.08 6.61 3.99
N THR A 43 3.52 6.16 2.80
CA THR A 43 2.62 5.65 1.73
C THR A 43 3.20 4.44 0.93
N PRO A 44 2.37 3.60 0.26
CA PRO A 44 2.81 2.50 -0.61
C PRO A 44 3.51 2.91 -1.92
N VAL A 45 3.63 4.20 -2.20
CA VAL A 45 4.26 4.76 -3.42
C VAL A 45 5.48 5.63 -3.08
N ASP A 46 5.82 5.77 -1.79
CA ASP A 46 7.00 6.51 -1.37
C ASP A 46 8.23 5.58 -1.34
N ASP A 47 8.74 5.26 -2.53
CA ASP A 47 10.12 4.80 -2.70
C ASP A 47 11.03 6.00 -2.98
N SER A 48 11.02 7.03 -2.10
CA SER A 48 11.97 8.16 -2.15
C SER A 48 13.44 7.74 -2.05
N SER A 49 13.73 6.45 -1.86
CA SER A 49 15.07 5.87 -2.01
C SER A 49 15.45 5.57 -3.47
N ASP A 50 14.49 5.51 -4.38
CA ASP A 50 14.69 5.31 -5.82
C ASP A 50 13.88 6.33 -6.63
N GLU A 51 14.50 7.48 -6.92
CA GLU A 51 13.95 8.53 -7.79
C GLU A 51 13.56 8.02 -9.19
N ARG A 52 14.15 6.90 -9.66
CA ARG A 52 13.78 6.29 -10.95
C ARG A 52 12.50 5.47 -10.82
N ALA A 53 12.27 4.82 -9.67
CA ALA A 53 11.03 4.09 -9.42
C ALA A 53 9.82 5.02 -9.33
N THR A 54 9.99 6.22 -8.76
CA THR A 54 8.93 7.24 -8.63
C THR A 54 8.71 8.07 -9.89
N SER A 55 9.68 8.18 -10.80
CA SER A 55 9.52 8.89 -12.09
C SER A 55 9.07 8.00 -13.25
N LEU A 56 9.07 6.68 -13.06
CA LEU A 56 8.64 5.67 -14.04
C LEU A 56 7.77 4.61 -13.34
N TRP A 57 6.87 5.05 -12.46
CA TRP A 57 5.99 4.15 -11.72
C TRP A 57 5.03 3.44 -12.68
N HIS A 58 4.47 4.18 -13.63
CA HIS A 58 3.59 3.69 -14.69
C HIS A 58 4.29 3.62 -16.05
N PRO A 59 3.88 2.71 -16.95
CA PRO A 59 4.39 2.67 -18.33
C PRO A 59 4.17 3.96 -19.12
N TYR A 60 3.09 4.70 -18.82
CA TYR A 60 2.69 5.95 -19.49
C TYR A 60 3.24 7.23 -18.82
N ASP A 61 4.08 7.09 -17.80
CA ASP A 61 4.71 8.24 -17.15
C ASP A 61 5.58 9.07 -18.10
N ARG A 62 6.00 8.50 -19.23
CA ARG A 62 6.78 9.21 -20.24
C ARG A 62 5.93 10.11 -21.15
N ASP A 63 4.60 10.09 -21.01
CA ASP A 63 3.71 10.89 -21.81
C ASP A 63 3.83 12.37 -21.42
N ALA A 64 3.81 13.25 -22.43
CA ALA A 64 4.06 14.69 -22.25
C ALA A 64 3.07 15.35 -21.26
N ASP A 65 1.83 14.87 -21.25
CA ASP A 65 0.78 15.36 -20.36
C ASP A 65 1.03 14.96 -18.89
N MET A 66 1.54 13.75 -18.64
CA MET A 66 1.90 13.27 -17.30
C MET A 66 3.17 13.95 -16.77
N MET A 67 4.12 14.27 -17.66
CA MET A 67 5.32 15.03 -17.33
C MET A 67 5.03 16.49 -16.95
N ALA A 68 3.93 17.07 -17.45
CA ALA A 68 3.50 18.42 -17.11
C ALA A 68 2.87 18.51 -15.70
N ALA A 69 2.39 17.39 -15.14
CA ALA A 69 1.93 17.30 -13.77
C ALA A 69 3.13 17.16 -12.81
N GLY A 70 3.31 18.13 -11.90
CA GLY A 70 4.35 18.03 -10.86
C GLY A 70 4.05 16.93 -9.82
N LEU A 71 5.09 16.31 -9.26
CA LEU A 71 4.95 15.46 -8.05
C LEU A 71 4.52 16.36 -6.88
N PRO A 72 3.48 16.03 -6.08
CA PRO A 72 2.82 14.74 -5.90
C PRO A 72 1.49 14.55 -6.67
N LEU A 73 1.07 15.48 -7.53
CA LEU A 73 -0.17 15.31 -8.31
C LEU A 73 -0.10 14.13 -9.29
N ARG A 74 1.11 13.79 -9.72
CA ARG A 74 1.36 12.73 -10.69
C ARG A 74 1.14 11.32 -10.14
N HIS A 75 1.46 11.10 -8.86
CA HIS A 75 1.30 9.81 -8.18
C HIS A 75 0.71 10.05 -6.78
N PRO A 76 -0.63 10.17 -6.67
CA PRO A 76 -1.26 10.36 -5.37
C PRO A 76 -1.02 9.12 -4.49
N PRO A 77 -0.76 9.30 -3.18
CA PRO A 77 -0.40 8.20 -2.29
C PRO A 77 -1.62 7.36 -1.89
N THR A 78 -2.13 6.58 -2.84
CA THR A 78 -3.32 5.75 -2.69
C THR A 78 -3.00 4.30 -2.95
N ILE A 79 -3.79 3.39 -2.39
CA ILE A 79 -3.70 1.96 -2.69
C ILE A 79 -4.04 1.69 -4.16
N PHE A 80 -4.89 2.53 -4.75
CA PHE A 80 -5.24 2.45 -6.16
C PHE A 80 -4.02 2.71 -7.05
N GLU A 81 -3.30 3.80 -6.79
CA GLU A 81 -2.06 4.17 -7.48
C GLU A 81 -1.01 3.05 -7.41
N TYR A 82 -0.92 2.41 -6.24
CA TYR A 82 -0.03 1.28 -6.04
C TYR A 82 -0.41 0.05 -6.88
N LEU A 83 -1.70 -0.29 -6.93
CA LEU A 83 -2.21 -1.44 -7.68
C LEU A 83 -2.14 -1.20 -9.20
N GLU A 84 -2.18 0.05 -9.64
CA GLU A 84 -2.14 0.42 -11.06
C GLU A 84 -0.71 0.44 -11.64
N LYS A 85 0.33 0.17 -10.86
CA LYS A 85 1.76 0.21 -11.26
C LYS A 85 2.08 -0.28 -12.68
N TYR A 86 1.41 -1.31 -13.19
CA TYR A 86 1.65 -1.86 -14.53
C TYR A 86 0.71 -1.34 -15.62
N GLY A 87 -0.01 -0.25 -15.35
CA GLY A 87 -0.93 0.43 -16.26
C GLY A 87 -2.24 -0.31 -16.50
N PHE A 88 -2.67 -1.16 -15.57
CA PHE A 88 -3.99 -1.78 -15.61
C PHE A 88 -4.66 -1.76 -14.24
N THR A 89 -5.97 -1.56 -14.25
CA THR A 89 -6.78 -1.48 -13.04
C THR A 89 -7.46 -2.82 -12.75
N ILE A 90 -7.48 -3.24 -11.49
CA ILE A 90 -8.34 -4.33 -11.03
C ILE A 90 -9.63 -3.77 -10.40
N PRO A 91 -10.78 -4.44 -10.57
CA PRO A 91 -12.00 -4.02 -9.89
C PRO A 91 -11.86 -4.22 -8.39
N ILE A 92 -12.05 -3.15 -7.63
CA ILE A 92 -12.10 -3.17 -6.16
C ILE A 92 -13.55 -2.91 -5.74
N GLU A 93 -14.03 -3.65 -4.74
CA GLU A 93 -15.36 -3.39 -4.15
C GLU A 93 -15.43 -1.91 -3.70
N LYS A 94 -16.51 -1.24 -4.10
CA LYS A 94 -16.69 0.20 -3.88
C LYS A 94 -16.39 0.59 -2.42
N GLY A 95 -15.44 1.49 -2.24
CA GLY A 95 -15.07 2.08 -0.95
C GLY A 95 -13.98 1.33 -0.19
N ARG A 96 -13.54 0.15 -0.61
CA ARG A 96 -12.45 -0.58 0.08
C ARG A 96 -11.08 0.07 -0.12
N ASP A 97 -10.87 0.66 -1.28
CA ASP A 97 -9.74 1.52 -1.62
C ASP A 97 -9.65 2.70 -0.65
N GLN A 98 -10.77 3.42 -0.46
CA GLN A 98 -10.86 4.54 0.48
C GLN A 98 -10.61 4.12 1.93
N GLU A 99 -11.12 2.95 2.34
CA GLU A 99 -10.86 2.39 3.67
C GLU A 99 -9.37 2.07 3.89
N ALA A 100 -8.68 1.56 2.86
CA ALA A 100 -7.25 1.30 2.90
C ALA A 100 -6.42 2.60 2.90
N ASP A 101 -6.80 3.59 2.11
CA ASP A 101 -6.17 4.91 2.09
C ASP A 101 -6.31 5.61 3.45
N GLN A 102 -7.49 5.52 4.06
CA GLN A 102 -7.70 6.01 5.42
C GLN A 102 -6.90 5.24 6.45
N ALA A 103 -6.70 3.93 6.27
CA ALA A 103 -5.84 3.15 7.16
C ALA A 103 -4.39 3.63 7.07
N ILE A 104 -3.85 3.81 5.86
CA ILE A 104 -2.50 4.35 5.62
C ILE A 104 -2.31 5.71 6.31
N GLN A 105 -3.33 6.57 6.28
CA GLN A 105 -3.26 7.93 6.82
C GLN A 105 -3.61 8.04 8.32
N SER A 106 -4.15 6.99 8.92
CA SER A 106 -4.64 7.01 10.31
C SER A 106 -3.55 6.72 11.33
N GLY A 107 -3.50 7.50 12.41
CA GLY A 107 -2.63 7.20 13.55
C GLY A 107 -3.01 5.87 14.19
N GLY A 108 -2.01 5.01 14.45
CA GLY A 108 -2.21 3.69 15.04
C GLY A 108 -2.46 2.55 14.04
N SER A 109 -2.51 2.86 12.74
CA SER A 109 -2.36 1.88 11.67
C SER A 109 -0.89 1.72 11.28
N PHE A 110 -0.57 0.58 10.67
CA PHE A 110 0.79 0.22 10.32
C PHE A 110 0.77 -0.43 8.93
N TYR A 111 1.73 -0.14 8.05
CA TYR A 111 1.96 -0.97 6.88
C TYR A 111 3.43 -1.33 6.54
N SER A 112 3.62 -2.49 5.91
CA SER A 112 4.93 -3.02 5.54
C SER A 112 4.94 -3.52 4.10
N TYR A 113 6.05 -3.32 3.40
CA TYR A 113 6.31 -3.97 2.12
C TYR A 113 6.93 -5.35 2.33
N GLY A 114 6.38 -6.33 1.61
CA GLY A 114 6.89 -7.69 1.50
C GLY A 114 7.56 -7.95 0.15
N LYS A 115 8.04 -9.19 -0.03
CA LYS A 115 8.64 -9.65 -1.29
C LYS A 115 7.63 -9.61 -2.43
N GLY A 116 8.12 -9.41 -3.65
CA GLY A 116 7.28 -9.47 -4.86
C GLY A 116 6.34 -8.27 -5.02
N GLY A 117 6.67 -7.13 -4.40
CA GLY A 117 5.81 -5.94 -4.49
C GLY A 117 4.46 -6.16 -3.81
N SER A 118 4.46 -6.74 -2.62
CA SER A 118 3.27 -6.81 -1.75
C SER A 118 3.32 -5.73 -0.67
N VAL A 119 2.18 -5.21 -0.24
CA VAL A 119 2.03 -4.34 0.93
C VAL A 119 0.96 -4.90 1.86
N THR A 120 1.27 -4.96 3.16
CA THR A 120 0.32 -5.33 4.21
C THR A 120 0.04 -4.11 5.06
N ILE A 121 -1.22 -3.73 5.22
CA ILE A 121 -1.68 -2.61 6.04
C ILE A 121 -2.57 -3.17 7.15
N VAL A 122 -2.23 -2.91 8.41
CA VAL A 122 -2.97 -3.31 9.58
C VAL A 122 -3.64 -2.06 10.17
N ASP A 123 -4.96 -2.09 10.27
CA ASP A 123 -5.79 -1.06 10.94
C ASP A 123 -6.50 -1.71 12.13
N PRO A 124 -5.87 -1.69 13.32
CA PRO A 124 -6.49 -2.22 14.53
C PRO A 124 -7.72 -1.41 14.95
N GLY A 125 -7.77 -0.11 14.66
CA GLY A 125 -8.89 0.76 15.02
C GLY A 125 -10.19 0.29 14.37
N ARG A 126 -10.12 -0.07 13.09
CA ARG A 126 -11.24 -0.60 12.30
C ARG A 126 -11.32 -2.13 12.26
N GLY A 127 -10.36 -2.82 12.88
CA GLY A 127 -10.34 -4.29 12.93
C GLY A 127 -10.11 -4.92 11.56
N LYS A 128 -9.21 -4.36 10.76
CA LYS A 128 -8.94 -4.79 9.38
C LYS A 128 -7.46 -4.99 9.11
N VAL A 129 -7.17 -5.88 8.16
CA VAL A 129 -5.88 -5.99 7.50
C VAL A 129 -6.12 -5.98 5.99
N TYR A 130 -5.44 -5.09 5.29
CA TYR A 130 -5.42 -5.04 3.84
C TYR A 130 -4.12 -5.66 3.35
N PHE A 131 -4.20 -6.56 2.40
CA PHE A 131 -3.05 -7.13 1.72
C PHE A 131 -3.19 -6.83 0.23
N ALA A 132 -2.24 -6.10 -0.32
CA ALA A 132 -2.20 -5.76 -1.72
C ALA A 132 -0.89 -6.25 -2.32
N TYR A 133 -0.89 -6.56 -3.61
CA TYR A 133 0.33 -6.85 -4.35
C TYR A 133 0.17 -6.40 -5.80
N ALA A 134 1.28 -5.91 -6.36
CA ALA A 134 1.44 -5.53 -7.75
C ALA A 134 2.82 -6.02 -8.18
N GLY A 135 2.84 -7.27 -8.65
CA GLY A 135 4.04 -8.09 -8.83
C GLY A 135 4.07 -8.81 -10.15
#